data_AF-A0A453FNX0-F1
#
_entry.id   AF-A0A453FNX0-F1
#
_cell.length_a   1.000
_cell.length_b   1.000
_cell.length_c   1.000
_cell.angle_alpha   90.00
_cell.angle_beta   90.00
_cell.angle_gamma   90.00
#
_symmetry.space_group_name_H-M   'P 1'
#
loop_
_entity.id
_entity.type
_entity.pdbx_description
1 polymer ?
#
loop_
_entity_poly.entity_id
_entity_poly.type
_entity_poly.pdbx_seq_one_letter_code
_entity_poly.pdbx_strand_id
1 'polypeptide(L)'
;QIIIFGDKVILEDPIESWPLCDCLIAFYSAGYPLEKAEKYAVLRRPFLVNELDPQYLLHDRSKVYEHLKLFGVPVPTYAVVRREHPNQELNYFIEQDDFIEIHGKRFCKPFVEKPIDGDDHNIMIYYPSYAGGGMKELFRKVGNRSSEFYPEVRKVRRDGSYIYEEFMPTGGTDVKVYTIGPGYAHAEARKSPVVDGVVMRNSDGKEVRYPVLLTPTEKQIARNVCQAFRQA
;
A
#
# COMPACT_ATOMS: atom_id res chain seq x y z
N GLN A 1 24.38 -13.00 -17.73
CA GLN A 1 25.23 -12.13 -16.89
C GLN A 1 24.32 -11.17 -16.15
N ILE A 2 24.63 -10.80 -14.90
CA ILE A 2 23.87 -9.78 -14.15
C ILE A 2 24.70 -8.50 -14.12
N ILE A 3 24.08 -7.37 -14.41
CA ILE A 3 24.69 -6.04 -14.36
C ILE A 3 23.82 -5.18 -13.46
N ILE A 4 24.43 -4.59 -12.42
CA ILE A 4 23.74 -3.69 -11.49
C ILE A 4 24.12 -2.27 -11.88
N PHE A 5 23.12 -1.44 -12.18
CA PHE A 5 23.36 -0.02 -12.48
C PHE A 5 23.51 0.69 -11.14
N GLY A 6 24.64 1.35 -10.91
CA GLY A 6 24.88 2.08 -9.67
C GLY A 6 24.15 3.42 -9.64
N ASP A 7 23.99 4.00 -8.44
CA ASP A 7 23.27 5.25 -8.23
C ASP A 7 23.78 6.39 -9.10
N LYS A 8 25.11 6.54 -9.23
CA LYS A 8 25.71 7.54 -10.12
C LYS A 8 25.19 7.40 -11.57
N VAL A 9 25.14 6.18 -12.09
CA VAL A 9 24.65 5.93 -13.45
C VAL A 9 23.19 6.32 -13.56
N ILE A 10 22.37 5.85 -12.62
CA ILE A 10 20.92 6.05 -12.67
C ILE A 10 20.56 7.54 -12.48
N LEU A 11 21.22 8.23 -11.57
CA LEU A 11 20.89 9.61 -11.19
C LEU A 11 21.57 10.63 -12.09
N GLU A 12 22.87 10.51 -12.31
CA GLU A 12 23.70 11.55 -12.93
C GLU A 12 23.92 11.33 -14.42
N ASP A 13 24.24 10.10 -14.82
CA ASP A 13 24.66 9.82 -16.20
C ASP A 13 23.47 9.89 -17.20
N PRO A 14 23.71 10.29 -18.46
CA PRO A 14 22.70 10.25 -19.52
C PRO A 14 22.34 8.80 -19.88
N ILE A 15 21.09 8.55 -20.27
CA ILE A 15 20.57 7.19 -20.54
C ILE A 15 21.33 6.46 -21.66
N GLU A 16 21.96 7.20 -22.56
CA GLU A 16 22.75 6.69 -23.66
C GLU A 16 24.02 5.98 -23.17
N SER A 17 24.58 6.40 -22.03
CA SER A 17 25.78 5.79 -21.44
C SER A 17 25.48 4.70 -20.42
N TRP A 18 24.21 4.43 -20.13
CA TRP A 18 23.83 3.33 -19.24
C TRP A 18 24.24 1.98 -19.86
N PRO A 19 24.59 0.97 -19.04
CA PRO A 19 24.95 -0.34 -19.56
C PRO A 19 23.84 -0.93 -20.42
N LEU A 20 24.20 -1.69 -21.46
CA LEU A 20 23.23 -2.41 -22.28
C LEU A 20 22.72 -3.65 -21.53
N CYS A 21 21.45 -3.96 -21.72
CA CYS A 21 20.85 -5.20 -21.22
C CYS A 21 19.77 -5.69 -22.19
N ASP A 22 19.62 -7.01 -22.29
CA ASP A 22 18.52 -7.64 -23.02
C ASP A 22 17.23 -7.69 -22.19
N CYS A 23 17.38 -7.64 -20.87
CA CYS A 23 16.32 -7.74 -19.87
C CYS A 23 16.58 -6.73 -18.76
N LEU A 24 15.55 -5.95 -18.40
CA LEU A 24 15.61 -4.90 -17.39
C LEU A 24 14.64 -5.21 -16.24
N ILE A 25 15.19 -5.22 -15.02
CA ILE A 25 14.43 -5.21 -13.77
C ILE A 25 14.60 -3.82 -13.17
N ALA A 26 13.52 -3.05 -13.11
CA ALA A 26 13.52 -1.69 -12.59
C ALA A 26 12.21 -1.41 -11.85
N PHE A 27 12.31 -0.81 -10.67
CA PHE A 27 11.18 -0.52 -9.81
C PHE A 27 11.41 0.79 -9.05
N TYR A 28 10.35 1.57 -8.91
CA TYR A 28 10.36 2.83 -8.18
C TYR A 28 10.62 2.61 -6.68
N SER A 29 11.40 3.51 -6.13
CA SER A 29 11.44 3.82 -4.70
C SER A 29 11.67 5.33 -4.55
N ALA A 30 11.46 5.89 -3.36
CA ALA A 30 11.72 7.31 -3.11
C ALA A 30 13.10 7.75 -3.64
N GLY A 31 13.11 8.75 -4.53
CA GLY A 31 14.31 9.26 -5.20
C GLY A 31 14.71 8.57 -6.52
N TYR A 32 14.03 7.49 -6.92
CA TYR A 32 14.30 6.79 -8.17
C TYR A 32 13.75 7.55 -9.39
N PRO A 33 14.56 7.81 -10.43
CA PRO A 33 14.14 8.59 -11.60
C PRO A 33 13.40 7.69 -12.61
N LEU A 34 12.14 7.34 -12.30
CA LEU A 34 11.32 6.44 -13.13
C LEU A 34 11.24 6.92 -14.60
N GLU A 35 11.08 8.22 -14.82
CA GLU A 35 11.06 8.81 -16.17
C GLU A 35 12.36 8.56 -16.96
N LYS A 36 13.54 8.56 -16.30
CA LYS A 36 14.80 8.21 -16.97
C LYS A 36 14.83 6.73 -17.33
N ALA A 37 14.35 5.85 -16.46
CA ALA A 37 14.26 4.42 -16.73
C ALA A 37 13.33 4.14 -17.93
N GLU A 38 12.22 4.86 -18.04
CA GLU A 38 11.32 4.78 -19.20
C GLU A 38 11.98 5.23 -20.49
N LYS A 39 12.67 6.38 -20.48
CA LYS A 39 13.41 6.84 -21.66
C LYS A 39 14.50 5.84 -22.07
N TYR A 40 15.20 5.24 -21.10
CA TYR A 40 16.15 4.15 -21.37
C TYR A 40 15.45 2.94 -21.99
N ALA A 41 14.30 2.52 -21.46
CA ALA A 41 13.53 1.39 -21.99
C ALA A 41 13.03 1.65 -23.41
N VAL A 42 12.61 2.87 -23.74
CA VAL A 42 12.26 3.29 -25.11
C VAL A 42 13.48 3.26 -26.03
N LEU A 43 14.63 3.77 -25.57
CA LEU A 43 15.87 3.84 -26.35
C LEU A 43 16.43 2.44 -26.68
N ARG A 44 16.48 1.55 -25.67
CA ARG A 44 17.18 0.26 -25.75
C ARG A 44 16.25 -0.92 -26.02
N ARG A 45 14.94 -0.77 -25.77
CA ARG A 45 13.91 -1.81 -25.94
C ARG A 45 14.27 -3.15 -25.29
N PRO A 46 14.72 -3.19 -24.01
CA PRO A 46 14.92 -4.44 -23.31
C PRO A 46 13.57 -5.13 -23.02
N PHE A 47 13.61 -6.43 -22.73
CA PHE A 47 12.48 -7.09 -22.10
C PHE A 47 12.30 -6.55 -20.67
N LEU A 48 11.12 -6.01 -20.35
CA LEU A 48 10.81 -5.51 -19.01
C LEU A 48 10.25 -6.64 -18.14
N VAL A 49 10.89 -6.91 -17.00
CA VAL A 49 10.33 -7.84 -15.99
C VAL A 49 9.20 -7.16 -15.21
N ASN A 50 9.36 -5.88 -14.92
CA ASN A 50 8.34 -5.07 -14.29
C ASN A 50 8.07 -3.91 -15.24
N GLU A 51 6.85 -3.80 -15.77
CA GLU A 51 6.47 -2.64 -16.56
C GLU A 51 6.64 -1.36 -15.72
N LEU A 52 7.11 -0.29 -16.35
CA LEU A 52 7.46 0.97 -15.68
C LEU A 52 6.24 1.86 -15.48
N ASP A 53 5.40 2.01 -16.51
CA ASP A 53 4.21 2.87 -16.50
C ASP A 53 3.20 2.54 -15.36
N PRO A 54 2.85 1.27 -15.06
CA PRO A 54 1.96 0.95 -13.95
C PRO A 54 2.48 1.37 -12.57
N GLN A 55 3.79 1.62 -12.43
CA GLN A 55 4.37 1.98 -11.14
C GLN A 55 3.90 3.36 -10.68
N TYR A 56 3.55 4.26 -11.61
CA TYR A 56 2.94 5.55 -11.25
C TYR A 56 1.60 5.40 -10.53
N LEU A 57 0.84 4.33 -10.81
CA LEU A 57 -0.42 4.06 -10.11
C LEU A 57 -0.19 3.84 -8.61
N LEU A 58 0.99 3.34 -8.21
CA LEU A 58 1.29 3.01 -6.82
C LEU A 58 1.37 4.26 -5.92
N HIS A 59 1.54 5.45 -6.48
CA HIS A 59 1.55 6.71 -5.73
C HIS A 59 0.16 7.19 -5.29
N ASP A 60 -0.92 6.76 -5.94
CA ASP A 60 -2.29 7.11 -5.56
C ASP A 60 -3.06 5.83 -5.19
N ARG A 61 -3.32 5.64 -3.90
CA ARG A 61 -4.04 4.46 -3.38
C ARG A 61 -5.43 4.29 -4.00
N SER A 62 -6.09 5.40 -4.37
CA SER A 62 -7.43 5.32 -4.99
C SER A 62 -7.33 4.75 -6.39
N LYS A 63 -6.26 5.09 -7.13
CA LYS A 63 -5.95 4.51 -8.44
C LYS A 63 -5.57 3.05 -8.35
N VAL A 64 -4.79 2.66 -7.32
CA VAL A 64 -4.55 1.24 -7.01
C VAL A 64 -5.86 0.49 -6.82
N TYR A 65 -6.80 1.03 -6.03
CA TYR A 65 -8.07 0.35 -5.73
C TYR A 65 -8.98 0.25 -6.95
N GLU A 66 -9.09 1.32 -7.75
CA GLU A 66 -9.78 1.31 -9.03
C GLU A 66 -9.21 0.24 -9.96
N HIS A 67 -7.88 0.18 -10.08
CA HIS A 67 -7.19 -0.76 -10.94
C HIS A 67 -7.36 -2.22 -10.49
N LEU A 68 -7.24 -2.48 -9.19
CA LEU A 68 -7.49 -3.81 -8.62
C LEU A 68 -8.92 -4.29 -8.92
N LYS A 69 -9.92 -3.43 -8.76
CA LYS A 69 -11.32 -3.74 -9.07
C LYS A 69 -11.53 -4.09 -10.55
N LEU A 70 -10.88 -3.36 -11.47
CA LEU A 70 -10.95 -3.65 -12.91
C LEU A 70 -10.44 -5.06 -13.26
N PHE A 71 -9.47 -5.58 -12.50
CA PHE A 71 -8.92 -6.92 -12.64
C PHE A 71 -9.60 -7.97 -11.74
N GLY A 72 -10.77 -7.65 -11.17
CA GLY A 72 -11.54 -8.56 -10.34
C GLY A 72 -10.85 -8.93 -9.03
N VAL A 73 -9.89 -8.13 -8.55
CA VAL A 73 -9.28 -8.30 -7.24
C VAL A 73 -10.21 -7.69 -6.19
N PRO A 74 -10.66 -8.45 -5.18
CA PRO A 74 -11.50 -7.91 -4.12
C PRO A 74 -10.72 -6.90 -3.29
N VAL A 75 -11.37 -5.79 -2.99
CA VAL A 75 -10.87 -4.75 -2.06
C VAL A 75 -11.96 -4.48 -1.02
N PRO A 76 -11.60 -3.99 0.18
CA PRO A 76 -12.60 -3.57 1.16
C PRO A 76 -13.58 -2.56 0.57
N THR A 77 -14.79 -2.52 1.11
CA THR A 77 -15.68 -1.40 0.86
C THR A 77 -14.98 -0.11 1.27
N TYR A 78 -14.88 0.84 0.33
CA TYR A 78 -14.23 2.13 0.56
C TYR A 78 -15.00 3.31 -0.03
N ALA A 79 -14.62 4.52 0.38
CA ALA A 79 -14.96 5.79 -0.23
C ALA A 79 -13.74 6.72 -0.21
N VAL A 80 -13.65 7.61 -1.19
CA VAL A 80 -12.54 8.56 -1.36
C VAL A 80 -13.05 9.95 -1.04
N VAL A 81 -12.31 10.69 -0.21
CA VAL A 81 -12.59 12.08 0.14
C VAL A 81 -11.41 12.92 -0.32
N ARG A 82 -11.65 13.82 -1.27
CA ARG A 82 -10.64 14.75 -1.77
C ARG A 82 -10.94 16.16 -1.27
N ARG A 83 -9.97 16.77 -0.61
CA ARG A 83 -10.00 18.17 -0.18
C ARG A 83 -8.98 18.97 -0.97
N GLU A 84 -9.40 20.13 -1.48
CA GLU A 84 -8.54 21.09 -2.18
C GLU A 84 -7.64 21.86 -1.23
N HIS A 85 -8.11 22.06 0.00
CA HIS A 85 -7.35 22.69 1.08
C HIS A 85 -7.72 22.09 2.45
N PRO A 86 -6.86 22.23 3.47
CA PRO A 86 -7.16 21.80 4.83
C PRO A 86 -8.49 22.36 5.33
N ASN A 87 -9.25 21.52 6.05
CA ASN A 87 -10.53 21.83 6.66
C ASN A 87 -11.63 22.30 5.68
N GLN A 88 -11.51 22.03 4.38
CA GLN A 88 -12.58 22.30 3.42
C GLN A 88 -13.87 21.58 3.86
N GLU A 89 -14.95 22.30 4.10
CA GLU A 89 -16.26 21.70 4.37
C GLU A 89 -16.79 21.00 3.11
N LEU A 90 -17.23 19.75 3.25
CA LEU A 90 -17.74 18.95 2.14
C LEU A 90 -19.18 18.54 2.46
N ASN A 91 -20.13 19.00 1.66
CA ASN A 91 -21.57 18.76 1.87
C ASN A 91 -21.95 17.26 1.86
N TYR A 92 -21.13 16.41 1.26
CA TYR A 92 -21.32 14.96 1.20
C TYR A 92 -20.57 14.19 2.29
N PHE A 93 -19.86 14.88 3.19
CA PHE A 93 -19.09 14.27 4.28
C PHE A 93 -19.69 14.65 5.63
N ILE A 94 -20.26 13.65 6.32
CA ILE A 94 -20.81 13.82 7.66
C ILE A 94 -19.97 12.98 8.62
N GLU A 95 -19.62 13.57 9.77
CA GLU A 95 -18.96 12.87 10.87
C GLU A 95 -19.86 12.90 12.10
N GLN A 96 -20.02 11.74 12.72
CA GLN A 96 -20.69 11.55 14.00
C GLN A 96 -19.77 10.75 14.93
N ASP A 97 -20.16 10.58 16.19
CA ASP A 97 -19.29 9.99 17.21
C ASP A 97 -18.78 8.58 16.84
N ASP A 98 -19.64 7.74 16.26
CA ASP A 98 -19.34 6.33 15.95
C ASP A 98 -19.41 5.97 14.47
N PHE A 99 -19.58 6.95 13.58
CA PHE A 99 -19.55 6.72 12.14
C PHE A 99 -19.18 7.96 11.34
N ILE A 100 -18.76 7.73 10.10
CA ILE A 100 -18.72 8.75 9.06
C ILE A 100 -19.67 8.35 7.93
N GLU A 101 -20.17 9.33 7.19
CA GLU A 101 -21.01 9.12 6.03
C GLU A 101 -20.45 9.90 4.84
N ILE A 102 -20.18 9.21 3.74
CA ILE A 102 -19.54 9.77 2.55
C ILE A 102 -20.44 9.46 1.36
N HIS A 103 -20.99 10.48 0.72
CA HIS A 103 -21.97 10.33 -0.36
C HIS A 103 -23.15 9.41 0.03
N GLY A 104 -23.67 9.56 1.26
CA GLY A 104 -24.75 8.74 1.79
C GLY A 104 -24.34 7.32 2.23
N LYS A 105 -23.09 6.92 2.02
CA LYS A 105 -22.55 5.62 2.46
C LYS A 105 -21.95 5.74 3.84
N ARG A 106 -22.50 5.00 4.80
CA ARG A 106 -22.06 5.00 6.19
C ARG A 106 -20.94 3.99 6.45
N PHE A 107 -19.91 4.42 7.17
CA PHE A 107 -18.83 3.60 7.70
C PHE A 107 -18.86 3.70 9.23
N CYS A 108 -19.35 2.67 9.89
CA CYS A 108 -19.35 2.59 11.36
C CYS A 108 -17.95 2.27 11.87
N LYS A 109 -17.59 2.80 13.03
CA LYS A 109 -16.35 2.41 13.70
C LYS A 109 -16.43 0.93 14.16
N PRO A 110 -15.37 0.11 13.98
CA PRO A 110 -14.08 0.53 13.45
C PRO A 110 -14.03 0.68 11.94
N PHE A 111 -13.34 1.72 11.48
CA PHE A 111 -13.00 1.95 10.07
C PHE A 111 -11.55 2.43 9.96
N VAL A 112 -10.99 2.31 8.76
CA VAL A 112 -9.61 2.70 8.45
C VAL A 112 -9.62 3.96 7.59
N GLU A 113 -8.73 4.90 7.90
CA GLU A 113 -8.44 6.09 7.11
C GLU A 113 -7.00 6.02 6.59
N LYS A 114 -6.81 6.10 5.28
CA LYS A 114 -5.50 6.04 4.62
C LYS A 114 -5.27 7.33 3.83
N PRO A 115 -4.08 7.95 3.91
CA PRO A 115 -3.69 8.99 2.96
C PRO A 115 -3.84 8.50 1.53
N ILE A 116 -4.25 9.39 0.62
CA ILE A 116 -4.30 9.05 -0.82
C ILE A 116 -2.91 8.74 -1.36
N ASP A 117 -1.88 9.41 -0.84
CA ASP A 117 -0.48 9.12 -1.14
C ASP A 117 -0.10 7.68 -0.74
N GLY A 118 0.39 6.91 -1.70
CA GLY A 118 0.84 5.53 -1.54
C GLY A 118 2.08 5.37 -0.66
N ASP A 119 2.93 6.40 -0.62
CA ASP A 119 4.17 6.42 0.16
C ASP A 119 3.98 6.99 1.58
N ASP A 120 2.83 7.65 1.85
CA ASP A 120 2.44 8.03 3.20
C ASP A 120 1.84 6.84 3.96
N HIS A 121 2.57 6.38 4.98
CA HIS A 121 2.22 5.22 5.79
C HIS A 121 1.48 5.56 7.08
N ASN A 122 1.08 6.82 7.30
CA ASN A 122 0.33 7.26 8.48
C ASN A 122 -1.16 6.88 8.35
N ILE A 123 -1.45 5.62 8.64
CA ILE A 123 -2.79 5.02 8.50
C ILE A 123 -3.48 5.06 9.87
N MET A 124 -4.73 5.52 9.92
CA MET A 124 -5.48 5.65 11.16
C MET A 124 -6.62 4.63 11.22
N ILE A 125 -6.88 4.11 12.41
CA ILE A 125 -8.00 3.22 12.70
C ILE A 125 -8.78 3.80 13.86
N TYR A 126 -10.04 4.13 13.65
CA TYR A 126 -10.90 4.75 14.66
C TYR A 126 -11.76 3.69 15.34
N TYR A 127 -11.78 3.64 16.66
CA TYR A 127 -12.54 2.63 17.41
C TYR A 127 -13.88 3.19 17.90
N PRO A 128 -14.92 2.33 17.99
CA PRO A 128 -16.23 2.76 18.44
C PRO A 128 -16.23 3.05 19.94
N SER A 129 -17.12 3.93 20.36
CA SER A 129 -17.26 4.40 21.73
C SER A 129 -17.56 3.26 22.71
N TYR A 130 -18.34 2.26 22.29
CA TYR A 130 -18.63 1.07 23.12
C TYR A 130 -17.38 0.21 23.41
N ALA A 131 -16.32 0.34 22.60
CA ALA A 131 -15.04 -0.36 22.77
C ALA A 131 -13.97 0.54 23.43
N GLY A 132 -14.38 1.67 24.01
CA GLY A 132 -13.48 2.65 24.64
C GLY A 132 -13.11 3.85 23.76
N GLY A 133 -13.50 3.83 22.47
CA GLY A 133 -13.17 4.89 21.52
C GLY A 133 -11.67 4.99 21.23
N GLY A 134 -11.23 6.17 20.80
CA GLY A 134 -9.83 6.44 20.47
C GLY A 134 -9.46 6.05 19.04
N MET A 135 -8.18 6.22 18.73
CA MET A 135 -7.62 6.01 17.39
C MET A 135 -6.28 5.30 17.51
N LYS A 136 -5.98 4.40 16.58
CA LYS A 136 -4.66 3.79 16.43
C LYS A 136 -4.00 4.27 15.14
N GLU A 137 -2.83 4.85 15.28
CA GLU A 137 -2.01 5.31 14.15
C GLU A 137 -0.98 4.23 13.86
N LEU A 138 -0.95 3.77 12.61
CA LEU A 138 0.06 2.90 12.05
C LEU A 138 1.08 3.79 11.34
N PHE A 139 2.36 3.42 11.43
CA PHE A 139 3.44 4.17 10.81
C PHE A 139 4.55 3.23 10.33
N ARG A 140 5.44 3.75 9.47
CA ARG A 140 6.65 3.02 9.07
C ARG A 140 7.46 2.68 10.31
N LYS A 141 7.76 1.39 10.47
CA LYS A 141 8.39 0.83 11.66
C LYS A 141 9.60 1.66 12.14
N VAL A 142 9.55 2.09 13.41
CA VAL A 142 10.65 2.75 14.11
C VAL A 142 11.07 1.84 15.26
N GLY A 143 12.26 1.24 15.15
CA GLY A 143 12.76 0.28 16.13
C GLY A 143 11.90 -0.99 16.25
N ASN A 144 11.20 -1.13 17.37
CA ASN A 144 10.28 -2.25 17.66
C ASN A 144 8.79 -1.84 17.60
N ARG A 145 8.48 -0.62 17.14
CA ARG A 145 7.12 -0.09 17.06
C ARG A 145 6.65 0.07 15.63
N SER A 146 5.38 -0.25 15.37
CA SER A 146 4.70 -0.10 14.09
C SER A 146 3.32 0.56 14.19
N SER A 147 2.87 0.85 15.41
CA SER A 147 1.68 1.67 15.66
C SER A 147 1.70 2.24 17.07
N GLU A 148 0.81 3.21 17.34
CA GLU A 148 0.53 3.76 18.65
C GLU A 148 -0.98 4.00 18.82
N PHE A 149 -1.48 3.91 20.05
CA PHE A 149 -2.89 4.13 20.36
C PHE A 149 -3.07 5.44 21.13
N TYR A 150 -4.02 6.25 20.68
CA TYR A 150 -4.35 7.56 21.20
C TYR A 150 -5.81 7.56 21.69
N PRO A 151 -6.06 7.43 23.01
CA PRO A 151 -7.42 7.30 23.54
C PRO A 151 -8.27 8.57 23.36
N GLU A 152 -7.62 9.74 23.34
CA GLU A 152 -8.28 11.04 23.25
C GLU A 152 -8.65 11.45 21.82
N VAL A 153 -8.07 10.79 20.81
CA VAL A 153 -8.30 11.14 19.41
C VAL A 153 -9.46 10.33 18.86
N ARG A 154 -10.57 11.02 18.56
CA ARG A 154 -11.81 10.38 18.09
C ARG A 154 -12.32 10.89 16.74
N LYS A 155 -11.80 12.03 16.30
CA LYS A 155 -12.20 12.67 15.04
C LYS A 155 -11.23 12.35 13.91
N VAL A 156 -11.76 12.28 12.70
CA VAL A 156 -10.98 12.03 11.48
C VAL A 156 -10.11 13.22 11.12
N ARG A 157 -9.07 12.97 10.33
CA ARG A 157 -8.23 14.05 9.77
C ARG A 157 -9.02 14.89 8.76
N ARG A 158 -8.65 16.17 8.66
CA ARG A 158 -9.29 17.16 7.78
C ARG A 158 -8.27 17.96 6.96
N ASP A 159 -6.98 17.69 7.15
CA ASP A 159 -5.85 18.40 6.56
C ASP A 159 -5.51 17.96 5.14
N GLY A 160 -5.99 16.79 4.71
CA GLY A 160 -5.72 16.26 3.38
C GLY A 160 -6.85 15.45 2.78
N SER A 161 -6.46 14.62 1.82
CA SER A 161 -7.34 13.70 1.10
C SER A 161 -7.09 12.27 1.55
N TYR A 162 -8.16 11.52 1.80
CA TYR A 162 -8.08 10.18 2.40
C TYR A 162 -9.02 9.19 1.73
N ILE A 163 -8.66 7.91 1.83
CA ILE A 163 -9.55 6.77 1.63
C ILE A 163 -10.07 6.34 2.98
N TYR A 164 -11.39 6.19 3.08
CA TYR A 164 -12.03 5.55 4.22
C TYR A 164 -12.53 4.18 3.80
N GLU A 165 -12.22 3.15 4.59
CA GLU A 165 -12.64 1.77 4.30
C GLU A 165 -13.11 1.03 5.54
N GLU A 166 -13.91 -0.01 5.31
CA GLU A 166 -14.32 -0.94 6.36
C GLU A 166 -13.10 -1.62 6.99
N PHE A 167 -13.12 -1.71 8.32
CA PHE A 167 -12.11 -2.46 9.04
C PHE A 167 -12.38 -3.97 8.90
N MET A 168 -11.39 -4.71 8.39
CA MET A 168 -11.49 -6.16 8.19
C MET A 168 -10.96 -6.91 9.43
N PRO A 169 -11.77 -7.70 10.14
CA PRO A 169 -11.30 -8.47 11.29
C PRO A 169 -10.49 -9.70 10.83
N THR A 170 -9.15 -9.61 10.92
CA THR A 170 -8.23 -10.66 10.43
C THR A 170 -7.69 -11.60 11.52
N GLY A 171 -8.11 -11.45 12.78
CA GLY A 171 -7.56 -12.21 13.90
C GLY A 171 -6.14 -11.79 14.32
N GLY A 172 -5.66 -10.63 13.86
CA GLY A 172 -4.40 -10.03 14.31
C GLY A 172 -3.17 -10.38 13.48
N THR A 173 -3.35 -10.96 12.29
CA THR A 173 -2.25 -11.20 11.34
C THR A 173 -2.57 -10.64 9.96
N ASP A 174 -1.53 -10.18 9.26
CA ASP A 174 -1.59 -9.81 7.86
C ASP A 174 -0.88 -10.88 7.03
N VAL A 175 -1.49 -11.32 5.93
CA VAL A 175 -0.82 -12.16 4.92
C VAL A 175 -0.06 -11.25 3.95
N LYS A 176 1.22 -11.52 3.74
CA LYS A 176 2.09 -10.88 2.74
C LYS A 176 2.34 -11.87 1.62
N VAL A 177 2.03 -11.46 0.40
CA VAL A 177 2.14 -12.30 -0.81
C VAL A 177 3.21 -11.72 -1.74
N TYR A 178 4.05 -12.59 -2.28
CA TYR A 178 5.16 -12.26 -3.16
C TYR A 178 5.08 -13.11 -4.42
N THR A 179 4.89 -12.48 -5.58
CA THR A 179 4.74 -13.17 -6.88
C THR A 179 6.06 -13.20 -7.66
N ILE A 180 6.26 -14.26 -8.43
CA ILE A 180 7.29 -14.35 -9.49
C ILE A 180 6.54 -14.78 -10.73
N GLY A 181 6.16 -13.81 -11.55
CA GLY A 181 5.15 -13.97 -12.58
C GLY A 181 3.78 -14.47 -12.08
N PRO A 182 2.84 -14.72 -13.00
CA PRO A 182 1.46 -15.10 -12.68
C PRO A 182 1.30 -16.58 -12.28
N GLY A 183 2.40 -17.35 -12.27
CA GLY A 183 2.42 -18.79 -12.00
C GLY A 183 2.91 -19.16 -10.60
N TYR A 184 3.57 -18.25 -9.89
CA TYR A 184 4.14 -18.51 -8.57
C TYR A 184 3.81 -17.40 -7.58
N ALA A 185 3.39 -17.79 -6.38
CA ALA A 185 3.18 -16.89 -5.26
C ALA A 185 3.66 -17.55 -3.96
N HIS A 186 4.56 -16.88 -3.25
CA HIS A 186 4.92 -17.20 -1.87
C HIS A 186 4.06 -16.36 -0.92
N ALA A 187 3.67 -16.93 0.22
CA ALA A 187 2.94 -16.20 1.25
C ALA A 187 3.47 -16.49 2.65
N GLU A 188 3.48 -15.44 3.47
CA GLU A 188 3.82 -15.48 4.89
C GLU A 188 2.87 -14.56 5.65
N ALA A 189 2.53 -14.92 6.89
CA ALA A 189 1.78 -14.08 7.79
C ALA A 189 2.72 -13.38 8.77
N ARG A 190 2.36 -12.15 9.13
CA ARG A 190 3.02 -11.36 10.19
C ARG A 190 1.97 -10.83 11.15
N LYS A 191 2.39 -10.50 12.37
CA LYS A 191 1.51 -9.81 13.31
C LYS A 191 1.05 -8.50 12.70
N SER A 192 -0.26 -8.29 12.71
CA SER A 192 -0.85 -7.04 12.22
C SER A 192 -0.44 -5.90 13.17
N PRO A 193 -0.01 -4.74 12.65
CA PRO A 193 0.31 -3.60 13.49
C PRO A 193 -0.91 -3.12 14.30
N VAL A 194 -2.13 -3.50 13.89
CA VAL A 194 -3.38 -3.16 14.59
C VAL A 194 -3.47 -3.72 16.01
N VAL A 195 -2.76 -4.81 16.34
CA VAL A 195 -2.86 -5.47 17.65
C VAL A 195 -2.36 -4.55 18.77
N ASP A 196 -1.04 -4.46 18.97
CA ASP A 196 -0.42 -3.65 20.03
C ASP A 196 0.70 -2.73 19.51
N GLY A 197 1.00 -2.79 18.21
CA GLY A 197 2.08 -2.04 17.59
C GLY A 197 3.49 -2.54 17.92
N VAL A 198 3.64 -3.64 18.69
CA VAL A 198 4.94 -4.21 19.03
C VAL A 198 5.33 -5.27 18.00
N VAL A 199 6.49 -5.05 17.40
CA VAL A 199 7.02 -5.96 16.38
C VAL A 199 7.71 -7.15 17.04
N MET A 200 7.16 -8.34 16.81
CA MET A 200 7.72 -9.59 17.32
C MET A 200 9.00 -9.95 16.58
N ARG A 201 10.07 -10.25 17.34
CA ARG A 201 11.36 -10.66 16.80
C ARG A 201 11.79 -12.01 17.37
N ASN A 202 12.49 -12.80 16.56
CA ASN A 202 13.11 -14.05 16.97
C ASN A 202 14.45 -13.79 17.70
N SER A 203 15.13 -14.86 18.11
CA SER A 203 16.45 -14.82 18.76
C SER A 203 17.52 -14.09 17.93
N ASP A 204 17.40 -14.08 16.60
CA ASP A 204 18.33 -13.43 15.69
C ASP A 204 17.97 -11.97 15.40
N GLY A 205 16.96 -11.43 16.10
CA GLY A 205 16.46 -10.07 15.90
C GLY A 205 15.64 -9.87 14.62
N LYS A 206 15.34 -10.93 13.86
CA LYS A 206 14.48 -10.87 12.67
C LYS A 206 13.01 -10.89 13.06
N GLU A 207 12.18 -10.21 12.29
CA GLU A 207 10.73 -10.20 12.51
C GLU A 207 10.13 -11.59 12.32
N VAL A 208 9.29 -12.02 13.27
CA VAL A 208 8.65 -13.34 13.24
C VAL A 208 7.66 -13.42 12.08
N ARG A 209 7.74 -14.53 11.33
CA ARG A 209 6.90 -14.83 10.17
C ARG A 209 6.34 -16.23 10.30
N TYR A 210 5.09 -16.40 9.88
CA TYR A 210 4.41 -17.69 9.88
C TYR A 210 4.17 -18.13 8.44
N PRO A 211 4.45 -19.40 8.07
CA PRO A 211 4.19 -19.87 6.73
C PRO A 211 2.68 -19.86 6.43
N VAL A 212 2.30 -19.44 5.22
CA VAL A 212 0.91 -19.45 4.76
C VAL A 212 0.82 -20.24 3.46
N LEU A 213 -0.13 -21.17 3.41
CA LEU A 213 -0.51 -21.84 2.17
C LEU A 213 -1.73 -21.13 1.59
N LEU A 214 -1.54 -20.48 0.44
CA LEU A 214 -2.62 -19.83 -0.28
C LEU A 214 -3.63 -20.87 -0.80
N THR A 215 -4.90 -20.60 -0.55
CA THR A 215 -6.03 -21.29 -1.17
C THR A 215 -6.04 -21.07 -2.69
N PRO A 216 -6.78 -21.90 -3.47
CA PRO A 216 -6.93 -21.68 -4.90
C PRO A 216 -7.44 -20.26 -5.25
N THR A 217 -8.38 -19.74 -4.47
CA THR A 217 -8.92 -18.39 -4.63
C THR A 217 -7.84 -17.33 -4.40
N GLU A 218 -7.03 -17.44 -3.35
CA GLU A 218 -5.96 -16.48 -3.07
C GLU A 218 -4.82 -16.56 -4.10
N LYS A 219 -4.53 -17.74 -4.65
CA LYS A 219 -3.60 -17.88 -5.78
C LYS A 219 -4.12 -17.16 -7.03
N GLN A 220 -5.43 -17.24 -7.28
CA GLN A 220 -6.06 -16.48 -8.37
C GLN A 220 -5.99 -14.97 -8.12
N ILE A 221 -6.18 -14.53 -6.87
CA ILE A 221 -5.99 -13.11 -6.48
C ILE A 221 -4.55 -12.67 -6.77
N ALA A 222 -3.56 -13.45 -6.31
CA ALA A 222 -2.14 -13.14 -6.54
C ALA A 222 -1.80 -13.04 -8.04
N ARG A 223 -2.36 -13.96 -8.85
CA ARG A 223 -2.25 -13.93 -10.30
C ARG A 223 -2.87 -12.66 -10.90
N ASN A 224 -4.08 -12.30 -10.50
CA ASN A 224 -4.76 -11.11 -10.99
C ASN A 224 -4.00 -9.83 -10.62
N VAL A 225 -3.44 -9.74 -9.41
CA VAL A 225 -2.59 -8.62 -8.98
C VAL A 225 -1.34 -8.52 -9.86
N CYS A 226 -0.64 -9.63 -10.06
CA CYS A 226 0.55 -9.71 -10.92
C CYS A 226 0.25 -9.23 -12.35
N GLN A 227 -0.89 -9.67 -12.92
CA GLN A 227 -1.34 -9.25 -14.25
C GLN A 227 -1.77 -7.79 -14.29
N ALA A 228 -2.49 -7.30 -13.27
CA ALA A 228 -2.94 -5.92 -13.18
C ALA A 228 -1.77 -4.94 -13.25
N PHE A 229 -0.70 -5.22 -12.51
CA PHE A 229 0.50 -4.38 -12.50
C PHE A 229 1.55 -4.79 -13.54
N ARG A 230 1.20 -5.68 -14.48
CA ARG A 230 2.05 -6.17 -15.57
C ARG A 230 3.46 -6.57 -15.10
N GLN A 231 3.48 -7.47 -14.12
CA GLN A 231 4.71 -8.05 -13.58
C GLN A 231 4.92 -9.43 -14.24
N ALA A 232 6.11 -9.69 -14.77
CA ALA A 232 6.47 -10.92 -15.50
C ALA A 232 6.99 -12.04 -14.59
#